data_AF-A0A4S4KJS0-F1
#
_entry.id   AF-A0A4S4KJS0-F1
#
_cell.length_a   1.000
_cell.length_b   1.000
_cell.length_c   1.000
_cell.angle_alpha   90.00
_cell.angle_beta   90.00
_cell.angle_gamma   90.00
#
_symmetry.space_group_name_H-M   'P 1'
#
loop_
_entity.id
_entity.type
_entity.pdbx_description
1 polymer ?
#
loop_
_entity_poly.entity_id
_entity_poly.type
_entity_poly.pdbx_seq_one_letter_code
_entity_poly.pdbx_strand_id
1 'polypeptide(L)'
;MIASFLRYFNGWWDPMQSSRKAIITLRQQTDRIDRKGEYLEKKIDEETKKAKASVLTDKPVAIAALRRRKATEQEFERLQDARLQLEIRINTLESANLDARTLLVMQGVNTQLTALHSPLCRLPLHNTDSTNDLPLSAEPPSFIIPGLDGDELKAELEQLEQDVLYEQRVESGEIPSVPIYSLPIVDDGKYRLLSSYAYTFC
;
A
#
# COMPACT_ATOMS: atom_id res chain seq x y z
N MET A 1 45.05 6.95 -33.82
CA MET A 1 44.66 7.74 -32.63
C MET A 1 43.14 7.74 -32.35
N ILE A 2 42.32 6.97 -33.09
CA ILE A 2 40.84 6.93 -32.89
C ILE A 2 40.41 5.81 -31.93
N ALA A 3 41.22 4.76 -31.76
CA ALA A 3 40.93 3.63 -30.86
C ALA A 3 40.98 3.98 -29.36
N SER A 4 41.66 5.06 -28.97
CA SER A 4 41.75 5.49 -27.57
C SER A 4 40.52 6.25 -27.08
N PHE A 5 39.78 6.92 -27.97
CA PHE A 5 38.53 7.63 -27.62
C PHE A 5 37.37 6.64 -27.42
N LEU A 6 37.28 5.60 -28.26
CA LEU A 6 36.32 4.51 -28.08
C LEU A 6 36.56 3.75 -26.77
N ARG A 7 37.82 3.58 -26.33
CA ARG A 7 38.13 2.90 -25.05
C ARG A 7 37.81 3.74 -23.80
N TYR A 8 37.78 5.07 -23.92
CA TYR A 8 37.38 5.97 -22.82
C TYR A 8 35.85 6.00 -22.63
N PHE A 9 35.08 5.93 -23.73
CA PHE A 9 33.62 5.83 -23.67
C PHE A 9 33.12 4.40 -23.42
N ASN A 10 33.92 3.38 -23.73
CA ASN A 10 33.63 1.96 -23.47
C ASN A 10 34.23 1.49 -22.13
N GLY A 11 34.30 2.40 -21.15
CA GLY A 11 34.65 2.13 -19.76
C GLY A 11 33.60 1.23 -19.12
N TRP A 12 33.76 -0.06 -19.41
CA TRP A 12 33.35 -1.25 -18.68
C TRP A 12 32.82 -0.97 -17.27
N TRP A 13 31.56 -0.56 -17.21
CA TRP A 13 30.76 -0.73 -16.02
C TRP A 13 30.66 -2.23 -15.84
N ASP A 14 31.25 -2.79 -14.78
CA ASP A 14 30.90 -4.14 -14.36
C ASP A 14 29.40 -4.13 -14.03
N PRO A 15 28.51 -4.67 -14.88
CA PRO A 15 27.07 -4.56 -14.66
C PRO A 15 26.70 -5.23 -13.32
N MET A 16 27.46 -6.25 -12.92
CA MET A 16 27.29 -6.95 -11.65
C MET A 16 27.67 -6.13 -10.41
N GLN A 17 28.68 -5.26 -10.49
CA GLN A 17 29.02 -4.37 -9.36
C GLN A 17 28.03 -3.20 -9.27
N SER A 18 27.61 -2.68 -10.42
CA SER A 18 26.59 -1.64 -10.51
C SER A 18 25.26 -2.11 -9.95
N SER A 19 24.78 -3.30 -10.36
CA SER A 19 23.52 -3.88 -9.86
C SER A 19 23.52 -4.16 -8.36
N ARG A 20 24.64 -4.63 -7.79
CA ARG A 20 24.76 -4.83 -6.33
C ARG A 20 24.66 -3.52 -5.56
N LYS A 21 25.32 -2.45 -6.03
CA LYS A 21 25.21 -1.12 -5.43
C LYS A 21 23.80 -0.53 -5.59
N ALA A 22 23.16 -0.77 -6.73
CA ALA A 22 21.77 -0.36 -6.97
C ALA A 22 20.81 -1.04 -5.99
N ILE A 23 20.93 -2.34 -5.74
CA ILE A 23 20.08 -3.08 -4.78
C ILE A 23 20.23 -2.50 -3.36
N ILE A 24 21.46 -2.23 -2.90
CA ILE A 24 21.69 -1.62 -1.58
C ILE A 24 21.04 -0.24 -1.50
N THR A 25 21.18 0.56 -2.56
CA THR A 25 20.59 1.91 -2.63
C THR A 25 19.06 1.86 -2.62
N LEU A 26 18.46 0.92 -3.35
CA LEU A 26 17.00 0.73 -3.37
C LEU A 26 16.47 0.30 -2.00
N ARG A 27 17.17 -0.59 -1.29
CA ARG A 27 16.81 -0.96 0.10
C ARG A 27 16.89 0.22 1.06
N GLN A 28 17.93 1.06 0.95
CA GLN A 28 18.02 2.31 1.71
C GLN A 28 16.89 3.28 1.37
N GLN A 29 16.39 3.28 0.12
CA GLN A 29 15.24 4.08 -0.27
C GLN A 29 13.94 3.53 0.36
N THR A 30 13.77 2.21 0.41
CA THR A 30 12.66 1.56 1.13
C THR A 30 12.64 1.98 2.60
N ASP A 31 13.78 1.89 3.30
CA ASP A 31 13.87 2.31 4.72
C ASP A 31 13.49 3.79 4.93
N ARG A 32 13.81 4.66 3.97
CA ARG A 32 13.42 6.08 4.02
C ARG A 32 11.93 6.27 3.78
N ILE A 33 11.33 5.48 2.91
CA ILE A 33 9.87 5.50 2.67
C ILE A 33 9.13 5.02 3.92
N ASP A 34 9.58 3.94 4.56
CA ASP A 34 8.95 3.42 5.77
C ASP A 34 8.96 4.47 6.90
N ARG A 35 10.10 5.13 7.14
CA ARG A 35 10.19 6.24 8.13
C ARG A 35 9.28 7.43 7.79
N LYS A 36 9.12 7.74 6.50
CA LYS A 36 8.20 8.80 6.06
C LYS A 36 6.74 8.37 6.25
N GLY A 37 6.44 7.09 6.02
CA GLY A 37 5.14 6.48 6.29
C GLY A 37 4.73 6.66 7.75
N GLU A 38 5.60 6.26 8.70
CA GLU A 38 5.35 6.41 10.14
C GLU A 38 5.10 7.88 10.55
N TYR A 39 5.81 8.83 9.92
CA TYR A 39 5.59 10.26 10.19
C TYR A 39 4.23 10.75 9.67
N LEU A 40 3.85 10.33 8.46
CA LEU A 40 2.54 10.69 7.90
C LEU A 40 1.39 10.05 8.65
N GLU A 41 1.54 8.81 9.12
CA GLU A 41 0.56 8.12 9.95
C GLU A 41 0.29 8.89 11.25
N LYS A 42 1.36 9.29 11.98
CA LYS A 42 1.22 10.15 13.17
C LYS A 42 0.53 11.47 12.88
N LYS A 43 0.82 12.07 11.72
CA LYS A 43 0.19 13.33 11.30
C LYS A 43 -1.30 13.13 11.00
N ILE A 44 -1.68 12.02 10.39
CA ILE A 44 -3.10 11.65 10.15
C ILE A 44 -3.82 11.49 11.48
N ASP A 45 -3.22 10.81 12.46
CA ASP A 45 -3.80 10.66 13.81
C ASP A 45 -4.00 12.01 14.52
N GLU A 46 -3.02 12.92 14.41
CA GLU A 46 -3.10 14.26 14.98
C GLU A 46 -4.24 15.09 14.36
N GLU A 47 -4.38 15.09 13.03
CA GLU A 47 -5.46 15.81 12.35
C GLU A 47 -6.83 15.16 12.62
N THR A 48 -6.88 13.84 12.80
CA THR A 48 -8.11 13.12 13.18
C THR A 48 -8.56 13.48 14.59
N LYS A 49 -7.64 13.57 15.56
CA LYS A 49 -7.92 14.03 16.92
C LYS A 49 -8.42 15.48 16.94
N LYS A 50 -7.79 16.35 16.15
CA LYS A 50 -8.24 17.75 15.99
C LYS A 50 -9.64 17.82 15.39
N ALA A 51 -9.93 17.03 14.35
CA ALA A 51 -11.26 16.95 13.77
C ALA A 51 -12.30 16.52 14.80
N LYS A 52 -12.07 15.41 15.52
CA LYS A 52 -12.99 14.92 16.58
C LYS A 52 -13.25 15.97 17.68
N ALA A 53 -12.22 16.69 18.12
CA ALA A 53 -12.36 17.71 19.16
C ALA A 53 -13.11 18.97 18.66
N SER A 54 -12.93 19.35 17.40
CA SER A 54 -13.54 20.54 16.81
C SER A 54 -14.92 20.30 16.20
N VAL A 55 -15.32 19.05 15.97
CA VAL A 55 -16.64 18.68 15.42
C VAL A 55 -17.80 19.27 16.24
N LEU A 56 -17.72 19.20 17.57
CA LEU A 56 -18.80 19.65 18.46
C LEU A 56 -18.79 21.18 18.71
N THR A 57 -17.66 21.83 18.50
CA THR A 57 -17.44 23.24 18.86
C THR A 57 -17.43 24.16 17.64
N ASP A 58 -16.65 23.83 16.61
CA ASP A 58 -16.41 24.66 15.44
C ASP A 58 -16.39 23.82 14.14
N LYS A 59 -17.56 23.65 13.53
CA LYS A 59 -17.74 22.99 12.24
C LYS A 59 -16.78 23.44 11.11
N PRO A 60 -16.49 24.75 10.89
CA PRO A 60 -15.57 25.14 9.83
C PRO A 60 -14.11 24.71 10.09
N VAL A 61 -13.70 24.64 11.37
CA VAL A 61 -12.37 24.17 11.76
C VAL A 61 -12.27 22.66 11.58
N ALA A 62 -13.33 21.92 11.91
CA ALA A 62 -13.42 20.48 11.68
C ALA A 62 -13.32 20.13 10.18
N ILE A 63 -14.02 20.86 9.29
CA ILE A 63 -13.93 20.66 7.83
C ILE A 63 -12.51 20.94 7.33
N ALA A 64 -11.85 21.99 7.82
CA ALA A 64 -10.48 22.29 7.44
C ALA A 64 -9.49 21.20 7.91
N ALA A 65 -9.68 20.64 9.10
CA ALA A 65 -8.90 19.52 9.62
C ALA A 65 -9.13 18.24 8.80
N LEU A 66 -10.37 17.91 8.46
CA LEU A 66 -10.71 16.77 7.60
C LEU A 66 -10.10 16.91 6.20
N ARG A 67 -10.09 18.11 5.63
CA ARG A 67 -9.43 18.36 4.34
C ARG A 67 -7.93 18.12 4.41
N ARG A 68 -7.28 18.53 5.51
CA ARG A 68 -5.85 18.28 5.74
C ARG A 68 -5.58 16.79 5.92
N ARG A 69 -6.44 16.08 6.66
CA ARG A 69 -6.38 14.63 6.83
C ARG A 69 -6.44 13.90 5.48
N LYS A 70 -7.45 14.18 4.66
CA LYS A 70 -7.58 13.59 3.32
C LYS A 70 -6.38 13.87 2.42
N ALA A 71 -5.83 15.09 2.46
CA ALA A 71 -4.64 15.41 1.69
C ALA A 71 -3.41 14.59 2.14
N THR A 72 -3.24 14.36 3.44
CA THR A 72 -2.16 13.51 3.97
C THR A 72 -2.40 12.02 3.71
N GLU A 73 -3.64 11.54 3.72
CA GLU A 73 -3.99 10.16 3.35
C GLU A 73 -3.64 9.87 1.88
N GLN A 74 -3.97 10.79 0.97
CA GLN A 74 -3.57 10.68 -0.44
C GLN A 74 -2.05 10.66 -0.63
N GLU A 75 -1.31 11.45 0.16
CA GLU A 75 0.15 11.43 0.11
C GLU A 75 0.72 10.11 0.65
N PHE A 76 0.09 9.54 1.68
CA PHE A 76 0.43 8.23 2.23
C PHE A 76 0.19 7.10 1.23
N GLU A 77 -0.95 7.09 0.54
CA GLU A 77 -1.26 6.13 -0.53
C GLU A 77 -0.20 6.17 -1.64
N ARG A 78 0.19 7.35 -2.10
CA ARG A 78 1.26 7.51 -3.09
C ARG A 78 2.61 6.97 -2.60
N LEU A 79 2.91 7.12 -1.30
CA LEU A 79 4.12 6.54 -0.71
C LEU A 79 4.06 5.02 -0.69
N GLN A 80 2.89 4.42 -0.46
CA GLN A 80 2.71 2.97 -0.55
C GLN A 80 2.89 2.46 -1.99
N ASP A 81 2.34 3.17 -2.97
CA ASP A 81 2.56 2.84 -4.39
C ASP A 81 4.05 2.92 -4.75
N ALA A 82 4.74 3.97 -4.30
CA ALA A 82 6.17 4.13 -4.50
C ALA A 82 6.96 2.98 -3.84
N ARG A 83 6.55 2.54 -2.65
CA ARG A 83 7.13 1.39 -1.95
C ARG A 83 6.99 0.11 -2.76
N LEU A 84 5.79 -0.19 -3.25
CA LEU A 84 5.52 -1.36 -4.08
C LEU A 84 6.36 -1.36 -5.37
N GLN A 85 6.46 -0.19 -6.03
CA GLN A 85 7.29 -0.05 -7.23
C GLN A 85 8.78 -0.31 -6.94
N LEU A 86 9.30 0.14 -5.79
CA LEU A 86 10.68 -0.16 -5.41
C LEU A 86 10.90 -1.65 -5.16
N GLU A 87 9.96 -2.34 -4.51
CA GLU A 87 10.02 -3.79 -4.30
C GLU A 87 10.00 -4.56 -5.62
N ILE A 88 9.15 -4.18 -6.57
CA ILE A 88 9.14 -4.75 -7.92
C ILE A 88 10.51 -4.57 -8.58
N ARG A 89 11.08 -3.35 -8.53
CA ARG A 89 12.41 -3.07 -9.12
C ARG A 89 13.52 -3.91 -8.48
N ILE A 90 13.50 -4.10 -7.16
CA ILE A 90 14.45 -4.98 -6.45
C ILE A 90 14.32 -6.41 -6.98
N ASN A 91 13.10 -6.95 -7.04
CA ASN A 91 12.86 -8.31 -7.52
C ASN A 91 13.31 -8.49 -8.98
N THR A 92 13.00 -7.52 -9.86
CA THR A 92 13.46 -7.53 -11.25
C THR A 92 14.99 -7.53 -11.35
N LEU A 93 15.69 -6.72 -10.55
CA LEU A 93 17.15 -6.68 -10.53
C LEU A 93 17.77 -7.96 -9.95
N GLU A 94 17.16 -8.54 -8.92
CA GLU A 94 17.60 -9.81 -8.34
C GLU A 94 17.42 -10.96 -9.34
N SER A 95 16.29 -11.02 -10.03
CA SER A 95 16.01 -12.00 -11.09
C SER A 95 16.96 -11.86 -12.29
N ALA A 96 17.15 -10.64 -12.80
CA ALA A 96 18.07 -10.38 -13.90
C ALA A 96 19.53 -10.76 -13.55
N ASN A 97 19.92 -10.62 -12.27
CA ASN A 97 21.23 -11.07 -11.80
C ASN A 97 21.33 -12.60 -11.73
N LEU A 98 20.27 -13.31 -11.32
CA LEU A 98 20.24 -14.77 -11.36
C LEU A 98 20.33 -15.30 -12.80
N ASP A 99 19.64 -14.66 -13.75
CA ASP A 99 19.71 -15.01 -15.16
C ASP A 99 21.12 -14.81 -15.71
N ALA A 100 21.74 -13.65 -15.42
CA ALA A 100 23.12 -13.38 -15.80
C ALA A 100 24.11 -14.39 -15.20
N ARG A 101 23.95 -14.77 -13.93
CA ARG A 101 24.80 -15.78 -13.27
C ARG A 101 24.61 -17.16 -13.88
N THR A 102 23.38 -17.54 -14.23
CA THR A 102 23.07 -18.81 -14.89
C THR A 102 23.75 -18.89 -16.25
N LEU A 103 23.67 -17.82 -17.06
CA LEU A 103 24.37 -17.74 -18.33
C LEU A 103 25.90 -17.85 -18.18
N LEU A 104 26.48 -17.20 -17.18
CA LEU A 104 27.93 -17.32 -16.89
C LEU A 104 28.33 -18.75 -16.49
N VAL A 105 27.53 -19.43 -15.66
CA VAL A 105 27.78 -20.83 -15.28
C VAL A 105 27.64 -21.73 -16.51
N MET A 106 26.63 -21.52 -17.35
CA MET A 106 26.45 -22.26 -18.60
C MET A 106 27.61 -22.05 -19.59
N GLN A 107 28.16 -20.84 -19.70
CA GLN A 107 29.38 -20.59 -20.48
C GLN A 107 30.58 -21.36 -19.92
N GLY A 108 30.74 -21.39 -18.60
CA GLY A 108 31.76 -22.21 -17.93
C GLY A 108 31.59 -23.72 -18.21
N VAL A 109 30.37 -24.21 -18.15
CA VAL A 109 30.04 -25.61 -18.47
C VAL A 109 30.29 -25.93 -19.95
N ASN A 110 29.91 -25.03 -20.87
CA ASN A 110 30.17 -25.18 -22.31
C ASN A 110 31.67 -25.14 -22.64
N THR A 111 32.47 -24.30 -21.98
CA THR A 111 33.93 -24.29 -22.17
C THR A 111 34.59 -25.58 -21.66
N GLN A 112 34.09 -26.18 -20.59
CA GLN A 112 34.56 -27.48 -20.10
C GLN A 112 34.10 -28.64 -21.00
N LEU A 113 32.84 -28.61 -21.47
CA LEU A 113 32.31 -29.56 -22.45
C LEU A 113 33.06 -29.50 -23.78
N THR A 114 33.42 -28.30 -24.28
CA THR A 114 34.21 -28.13 -25.51
C THR A 114 35.69 -28.49 -25.33
N ALA A 115 36.27 -28.32 -24.14
CA ALA A 115 37.61 -28.84 -23.84
C ALA A 115 37.66 -30.37 -23.83
N LEU A 116 36.56 -31.02 -23.44
CA LEU A 116 36.38 -32.48 -23.57
C LEU A 116 35.89 -32.91 -24.97
N HIS A 117 35.45 -31.97 -25.81
CA HIS A 117 34.88 -32.20 -27.14
C HIS A 117 35.45 -31.22 -28.19
N SER A 118 36.76 -31.27 -28.47
CA SER A 118 37.28 -30.87 -29.78
C SER A 118 38.59 -31.59 -30.06
N PRO A 119 38.62 -32.42 -31.12
CA PRO A 119 38.55 -31.83 -32.46
C PRO A 119 37.45 -32.44 -33.34
N LEU A 120 36.18 -32.36 -32.98
CA LEU A 120 35.07 -32.55 -33.94
C LEU A 120 33.97 -31.52 -33.63
N CYS A 121 33.44 -30.91 -34.68
CA CYS A 121 32.33 -29.93 -34.68
C CYS A 121 32.67 -28.48 -34.27
N ARG A 122 33.29 -27.78 -35.22
CA ARG A 122 33.14 -26.34 -35.41
C ARG A 122 31.75 -26.08 -36.01
N LEU A 123 30.81 -25.53 -35.26
CA LEU A 123 29.62 -24.89 -35.81
C LEU A 123 29.35 -23.58 -35.05
N PRO A 124 29.01 -22.48 -35.76
CA PRO A 124 28.82 -21.18 -35.15
C PRO A 124 27.47 -21.12 -34.42
N LEU A 125 27.51 -20.67 -33.17
CA LEU A 125 26.33 -20.34 -32.37
C LEU A 125 25.62 -19.15 -33.02
N HIS A 126 24.38 -19.37 -33.43
CA HIS A 126 23.47 -18.34 -33.91
C HIS A 126 23.08 -17.44 -32.72
N ASN A 127 23.37 -16.15 -32.84
CA ASN A 127 22.92 -15.13 -31.91
C ASN A 127 21.39 -15.11 -31.93
N THR A 128 20.75 -15.47 -30.82
CA THR A 128 19.32 -15.17 -30.61
C THR A 128 19.23 -13.73 -30.12
N ASP A 129 18.89 -12.84 -31.06
CA ASP A 129 18.50 -11.46 -30.79
C ASP A 129 17.45 -11.43 -29.67
N SER A 130 17.83 -10.87 -28.53
CA SER A 130 16.90 -10.52 -27.46
C SER A 130 16.27 -9.18 -27.83
N THR A 131 15.19 -9.20 -28.61
CA THR A 131 14.30 -8.06 -28.80
C THR A 131 13.53 -7.83 -27.50
N ASN A 132 14.16 -7.16 -26.55
CA ASN A 132 13.50 -6.56 -25.39
C ASN A 132 12.90 -5.21 -25.81
N ASP A 133 11.88 -5.27 -26.65
CA ASP A 133 11.05 -4.11 -26.97
C ASP A 133 9.95 -4.00 -25.91
N LEU A 134 10.27 -3.39 -24.77
CA LEU A 134 9.27 -2.89 -23.83
C LEU A 134 9.36 -1.36 -23.81
N PRO A 135 8.39 -0.64 -24.41
CA PRO A 135 8.34 0.81 -24.28
C PRO A 135 7.90 1.16 -22.86
N LEU A 136 8.85 1.32 -21.95
CA LEU A 136 8.62 1.92 -20.64
C LEU A 136 8.56 3.45 -20.79
N SER A 137 7.53 3.93 -21.50
CA SER A 137 7.15 5.34 -21.52
C SER A 137 5.77 5.46 -20.88
N ALA A 138 5.78 5.44 -19.55
CA ALA A 138 4.65 5.90 -18.75
C ALA A 138 5.15 7.13 -17.99
N GLU A 139 5.01 8.28 -18.63
CA GLU A 139 4.97 9.56 -17.92
C GLU A 139 4.03 9.40 -16.72
N PRO A 140 4.45 9.73 -15.48
CA PRO A 140 3.50 9.75 -14.38
C PRO A 140 2.43 10.78 -14.74
N PRO A 141 1.13 10.44 -14.69
CA PRO A 141 0.10 11.43 -14.93
C PRO A 141 0.32 12.56 -13.93
N SER A 142 0.66 13.75 -14.45
CA SER A 142 0.62 14.99 -13.69
C SER A 142 -0.85 15.24 -13.35
N PHE A 143 -1.30 14.59 -12.28
CA PHE A 143 -2.66 14.64 -11.83
C PHE A 143 -2.82 15.87 -10.94
N ILE A 144 -3.45 16.88 -11.52
CA ILE A 144 -4.05 17.98 -10.78
C ILE A 144 -4.98 17.35 -9.74
N ILE A 145 -4.69 17.58 -8.46
CA ILE A 145 -5.54 17.14 -7.34
C ILE A 145 -6.95 17.66 -7.63
N PRO A 146 -7.91 16.81 -8.04
CA PRO A 146 -9.27 17.23 -8.25
C PRO A 146 -9.78 17.69 -6.90
N GLY A 147 -10.55 18.77 -6.93
CA GLY A 147 -11.12 19.38 -5.75
C GLY A 147 -11.68 18.31 -4.81
N LEU A 148 -11.17 18.30 -3.59
CA LEU A 148 -11.87 17.74 -2.45
C LEU A 148 -13.21 18.48 -2.38
N ASP A 149 -14.24 17.92 -3.01
CA ASP A 149 -15.52 18.58 -3.16
C ASP A 149 -16.12 18.79 -1.77
N GLY A 150 -16.46 20.05 -1.47
CA GLY A 150 -16.85 20.47 -0.13
C GLY A 150 -18.10 19.77 0.40
N ASP A 151 -18.93 19.17 -0.47
CA ASP A 151 -20.14 18.47 -0.08
C ASP A 151 -19.87 17.02 0.38
N GLU A 152 -18.85 16.35 -0.19
CA GLU A 152 -18.39 15.05 0.31
C GLU A 152 -17.82 15.17 1.73
N LEU A 153 -17.03 16.23 1.98
CA LEU A 153 -16.47 16.49 3.31
C LEU A 153 -17.55 16.83 4.34
N LYS A 154 -18.66 17.45 3.93
CA LYS A 154 -19.79 17.73 4.85
C LYS A 154 -20.53 16.45 5.24
N ALA A 155 -20.73 15.53 4.30
CA ALA A 155 -21.36 14.24 4.59
C ALA A 155 -20.49 13.41 5.56
N GLU A 156 -19.18 13.36 5.35
CA GLU A 156 -18.26 12.71 6.29
C GLU A 156 -18.23 13.39 7.66
N LEU A 157 -18.32 14.72 7.70
CA LEU A 157 -18.41 15.45 8.95
C LEU A 157 -19.66 15.01 9.72
N GLU A 158 -20.84 15.00 9.08
CA GLU A 158 -22.11 14.61 9.71
C GLU A 158 -22.06 13.19 10.29
N GLN A 159 -21.44 12.26 9.58
CA GLN A 159 -21.20 10.90 10.07
C GLN A 159 -20.28 10.88 11.30
N LEU A 160 -19.18 11.65 11.28
CA LEU A 160 -18.27 11.77 12.42
C LEU A 160 -18.91 12.46 13.63
N GLU A 161 -19.80 13.45 13.44
CA GLU A 161 -20.54 14.04 14.56
C GLU A 161 -21.43 12.99 15.23
N GLN A 162 -22.13 12.18 14.42
CA GLN A 162 -22.99 11.12 14.93
C GLN A 162 -22.19 10.04 15.68
N ASP A 163 -21.02 9.65 15.18
CA ASP A 163 -20.14 8.67 15.82
C ASP A 163 -19.59 9.19 17.15
N VAL A 164 -19.13 10.45 17.21
CA VAL A 164 -18.63 11.06 18.46
C VAL A 164 -19.75 11.20 19.49
N LEU A 165 -20.94 11.62 19.07
CA LEU A 165 -22.11 11.71 19.95
C LEU A 165 -22.53 10.33 20.47
N TYR A 166 -22.41 9.28 19.65
CA TYR A 166 -22.65 7.91 20.07
C TYR A 166 -21.59 7.42 21.05
N GLU A 167 -20.29 7.63 20.77
CA GLU A 167 -19.18 7.32 21.68
C GLU A 167 -19.38 8.00 23.04
N GLN A 168 -19.68 9.30 23.07
CA GLN A 168 -19.93 10.06 24.30
C GLN A 168 -21.16 9.55 25.07
N ARG A 169 -22.22 9.14 24.36
CA ARG A 169 -23.44 8.58 24.96
C ARG A 169 -23.17 7.19 25.56
N VAL A 170 -22.41 6.34 24.87
CA VAL A 170 -21.99 5.03 25.36
C VAL A 170 -21.07 5.17 26.58
N GLU A 171 -20.12 6.11 26.56
CA GLU A 171 -19.24 6.41 27.69
C GLU A 171 -20.01 6.94 28.91
N SER A 172 -21.08 7.71 28.67
CA SER A 172 -21.97 8.22 29.73
C SER A 172 -22.97 7.18 30.28
N GLY A 173 -22.96 5.94 29.76
CA GLY A 173 -23.81 4.84 30.23
C GLY A 173 -25.29 4.95 29.82
N GLU A 174 -25.62 5.85 28.89
CA GLU A 174 -27.00 6.12 28.48
C GLU A 174 -27.37 5.21 27.30
N ILE A 175 -27.75 3.97 27.63
CA ILE A 175 -28.29 3.02 26.64
C ILE A 175 -29.56 3.65 26.05
N PRO A 176 -29.69 3.78 24.72
CA PRO A 176 -30.93 4.25 24.13
C PRO A 176 -32.05 3.32 24.58
N SER A 177 -33.10 3.86 25.19
CA SER A 177 -34.33 3.10 25.42
C SER A 177 -34.88 2.74 24.05
N VAL A 178 -34.51 1.57 23.53
CA VAL A 178 -35.26 0.98 22.44
C VAL A 178 -36.69 0.84 22.95
N PRO A 179 -37.70 1.43 22.27
CA PRO A 179 -39.07 1.15 22.62
C PRO A 179 -39.22 -0.36 22.50
N ILE A 180 -39.49 -1.02 23.62
CA ILE A 180 -39.91 -2.41 23.61
C ILE A 180 -41.16 -2.41 22.75
N TYR A 181 -41.05 -2.89 21.51
CA TYR A 181 -42.23 -3.26 20.75
C TYR A 181 -42.87 -4.38 21.56
N SER A 182 -43.88 -4.04 22.36
CA SER A 182 -44.80 -5.02 22.88
C SER A 182 -45.43 -5.67 21.66
N LEU A 183 -44.94 -6.85 21.28
CA LEU A 183 -45.60 -7.69 20.31
C LEU A 183 -47.06 -7.80 20.76
N PRO A 184 -48.05 -7.54 19.89
CA PRO A 184 -49.44 -7.74 20.25
C PRO A 184 -49.58 -9.21 20.64
N ILE A 185 -49.92 -9.44 21.91
CA ILE A 185 -50.32 -10.76 22.36
C ILE A 185 -51.63 -11.04 21.61
N VAL A 186 -51.57 -11.90 20.61
CA VAL A 186 -52.76 -12.47 19.97
C VAL A 186 -53.39 -13.38 21.00
N ASP A 187 -54.43 -12.88 21.66
CA ASP A 187 -55.21 -13.60 22.65
C ASP A 187 -56.19 -14.53 21.91
N ASP A 188 -55.68 -15.70 21.48
CA ASP A 188 -56.53 -16.78 20.99
C ASP A 188 -57.27 -17.38 22.19
N GLY A 189 -58.45 -16.80 22.44
CA GLY A 189 -59.33 -17.13 23.55
C GLY A 189 -59.46 -18.64 23.78
N LYS A 190 -58.89 -19.10 24.90
CA LYS A 190 -59.27 -20.35 25.56
C LYS A 190 -58.96 -20.27 27.05
N TYR A 191 -60.02 -20.03 27.81
CA TYR A 191 -60.05 -20.08 29.26
C TYR A 191 -59.50 -21.41 29.78
N ARG A 192 -58.39 -21.36 30.51
CA ARG A 192 -58.12 -22.34 31.57
C ARG A 192 -57.55 -21.62 32.79
N LEU A 193 -58.43 -21.55 33.79
CA LEU A 193 -58.10 -21.36 35.20
C LEU A 193 -57.05 -22.39 35.64
N LEU A 194 -56.46 -22.11 36.81
CA LEU A 194 -55.45 -22.85 37.59
C LEU A 194 -54.07 -22.18 37.47
N SER A 195 -53.35 -21.83 38.53
CA SER A 195 -53.56 -22.03 39.95
C SER A 195 -52.55 -21.11 40.64
N SER A 196 -52.97 -20.48 41.74
CA SER A 196 -52.06 -19.96 42.75
C SER A 196 -50.97 -20.99 43.06
N TYR A 197 -49.70 -20.61 42.96
CA TYR A 197 -48.68 -20.96 43.94
C TYR A 197 -47.54 -19.93 43.88
N ALA A 198 -47.25 -19.36 45.05
CA ALA A 198 -46.05 -18.60 45.38
C ALA A 198 -44.78 -19.34 44.93
N TYR A 199 -43.67 -18.62 44.73
CA TYR A 199 -42.41 -18.84 45.48
C TYR A 199 -41.41 -17.70 45.21
N THR A 200 -40.93 -17.17 46.33
CA THR A 200 -39.82 -16.23 46.55
C THR A 200 -38.52 -16.65 45.85
N PHE A 201 -37.83 -15.68 45.23
CA PHE A 201 -36.46 -15.84 44.72
C PHE A 201 -35.45 -15.47 45.83
N CYS A 202 -34.46 -16.35 46.02
CA CYS A 202 -33.20 -16.08 46.72
C CYS A 202 -32.17 -15.65 45.67
#